data_AF-A0A496VJR2-F1
#
_entry.id   AF-A0A496VJR2-F1
#
_cell.length_a   1.000
_cell.length_b   1.000
_cell.length_c   1.000
_cell.angle_alpha   90.00
_cell.angle_beta   90.00
_cell.angle_gamma   90.00
#
_symmetry.space_group_name_H-M   'P 1'
#
loop_
_entity.id
_entity.type
_entity.pdbx_description
1 polymer ?
#
loop_
_entity_poly.entity_id
_entity_poly.type
_entity_poly.pdbx_seq_one_letter_code
_entity_poly.pdbx_strand_id
1 'polypeptide(L)'
;MITRRNFIKIATGITAAGLSGCSNFSIATAKKRVIVIGGGAGGATAAKYIRQVDPSIDVTLIEKNRYYYTCFMSSSVLSGERKIDSIKFSYDGLIKRGIKVVHHLAVGIDPITKTVTTQNGDIFYYDRLIVSPGIDFKWDTIEGYDKTIAKTIPHAWDSGYQTITLRKQLEAMKDGGTVIITVPHKPFRCHPAPFGRASEMAQYLKQHKPKSKILILDANEKFAQQKLFIQGWKKLYGYGTDNSLIEWYPFSDGGGEVVQVDAKERAIYVGPFEDQHQADVINVIPAQKAGKIAFTADLVDETGWCPVNQKTFESKRHKDIHVIGDACIASPMARSAYAANSQAKVCAVAVVKALQGEEMGTPSYLNACYSIVGKDYGISVAAVYRLEGDKIKWIRGAGGLSPMDASAEVRKREMYYAHSWFKNITYDMFR
;
A
#
# COMPACT_ATOMS: atom_id res chain seq x y z
N MET A 1 79.33 -5.23 42.07
CA MET A 1 78.43 -6.39 42.25
C MET A 1 77.28 -5.97 43.15
N ILE A 2 76.10 -5.73 42.59
CA ILE A 2 74.88 -5.41 43.36
C ILE A 2 74.16 -6.75 43.60
N THR A 3 74.01 -7.14 44.86
CA THR A 3 73.44 -8.43 45.24
C THR A 3 71.91 -8.44 45.12
N ARG A 4 71.35 -9.58 44.67
CA ARG A 4 69.92 -9.85 44.40
C ARG A 4 68.94 -9.51 45.55
N ARG A 5 69.41 -9.20 46.76
CA ARG A 5 68.58 -8.84 47.93
C ARG A 5 68.29 -7.34 48.07
N ASN A 6 69.02 -6.47 47.37
CA ASN A 6 68.79 -5.01 47.43
C ASN A 6 67.90 -4.48 46.30
N PHE A 7 67.55 -5.31 45.32
CA PHE A 7 66.67 -4.91 44.20
C PHE A 7 65.17 -5.00 44.54
N ILE A 8 64.80 -5.73 45.61
CA ILE A 8 63.39 -5.97 46.00
C ILE A 8 62.89 -4.96 47.06
N LYS A 9 63.77 -4.12 47.63
CA LYS A 9 63.41 -3.19 48.72
C LYS A 9 63.21 -1.72 48.32
N ILE A 10 63.29 -1.37 47.03
CA ILE A 10 63.17 0.04 46.58
C ILE A 10 61.94 0.29 45.68
N ALA A 11 61.15 -0.73 45.33
CA ALA A 11 59.99 -0.56 44.43
C ALA A 11 58.61 -0.73 45.11
N THR A 12 58.55 -0.66 46.44
CA THR A 12 57.28 -0.70 47.19
C THR A 12 57.14 0.53 48.08
N GLY A 13 56.41 1.53 47.57
CA GLY A 13 55.71 2.49 48.42
C GLY A 13 56.00 3.96 48.14
N ILE A 14 55.44 4.50 47.05
CA ILE A 14 54.90 5.88 47.05
C ILE A 14 53.56 5.84 46.29
N THR A 15 52.51 5.79 47.10
CA THR A 15 51.23 6.49 47.00
C THR A 15 50.70 6.92 45.63
N ALA A 16 49.51 6.38 45.32
CA ALA A 16 48.56 6.86 44.35
C ALA A 16 48.32 8.37 44.43
N ALA A 17 48.75 9.10 43.40
CA ALA A 17 48.26 10.44 43.07
C ALA A 17 48.50 10.69 41.57
N GLY A 18 47.42 10.93 40.81
CA GLY A 18 47.52 11.59 39.50
C GLY A 18 47.41 10.73 38.23
N LEU A 19 46.49 9.77 38.17
CA LEU A 19 45.88 9.37 36.88
C LEU A 19 44.55 10.12 36.68
N SER A 20 44.64 11.45 36.67
CA SER A 20 43.54 12.35 36.30
C SER A 20 43.85 12.94 34.93
N GLY A 21 43.74 12.10 33.90
CA GLY A 21 44.10 12.48 32.55
C GLY A 21 43.67 11.51 31.46
N CYS A 22 42.79 10.55 31.75
CA CYS A 22 42.01 9.93 30.68
C CYS A 22 40.87 10.89 30.37
N SER A 23 41.11 11.79 29.42
CA SER A 23 40.02 12.48 28.71
C SER A 23 39.00 11.41 28.32
N ASN A 24 37.81 11.48 28.93
CA ASN A 24 36.63 10.81 28.42
C ASN A 24 36.41 11.37 27.01
N PHE A 25 37.06 10.77 26.02
CA PHE A 25 36.48 10.73 24.69
C PHE A 25 35.17 9.97 24.89
N SER A 26 34.11 10.71 25.19
CA SER A 26 32.77 10.28 24.86
C SER A 26 32.82 10.02 23.36
N ILE A 27 33.05 8.75 23.00
CA ILE A 27 32.69 8.26 21.68
C ILE A 27 31.19 8.54 21.64
N ALA A 28 30.81 9.67 21.04
CA ALA A 28 29.42 9.91 20.70
C ALA A 28 29.04 8.73 19.83
N THR A 29 28.28 7.78 20.39
CA THR A 29 27.80 6.63 19.66
C THR A 29 27.04 7.20 18.48
N ALA A 30 27.58 7.01 17.28
CA ALA A 30 26.97 7.53 16.06
C ALA A 30 25.51 7.08 16.05
N LYS A 31 24.57 8.03 15.90
CA LYS A 31 23.15 7.73 15.89
C LYS A 31 22.87 6.66 14.83
N LYS A 32 22.12 5.62 15.21
CA LYS A 32 21.66 4.60 14.26
C LYS A 32 20.77 5.27 13.23
N ARG A 33 20.94 4.90 11.95
CA ARG A 33 20.27 5.50 10.80
C ARG A 33 19.31 4.52 10.18
N VAL A 34 18.05 4.91 10.07
CA VAL A 34 17.05 4.19 9.29
C VAL A 34 16.59 5.05 8.13
N ILE A 35 16.68 4.49 6.93
CA ILE A 35 16.10 5.08 5.74
C ILE A 35 14.79 4.35 5.43
N VAL A 36 13.76 5.11 5.06
CA VAL A 36 12.48 4.57 4.60
C VAL A 36 12.22 5.10 3.19
N ILE A 37 11.98 4.22 2.22
CA ILE A 37 11.65 4.59 0.83
C ILE A 37 10.15 4.41 0.61
N GLY A 38 9.47 5.50 0.25
CA GLY A 38 8.04 5.54 -0.05
C GLY A 38 7.18 6.02 1.12
N GLY A 39 6.55 7.17 0.98
CA GLY A 39 5.74 7.85 2.01
C GLY A 39 4.26 7.46 2.02
N GLY A 40 3.92 6.25 1.59
CA GLY A 40 2.54 5.73 1.60
C GLY A 40 2.14 5.10 2.94
N ALA A 41 1.07 4.28 2.93
CA ALA A 41 0.55 3.62 4.13
C ALA A 41 1.58 2.79 4.91
N GLY A 42 2.47 2.07 4.21
CA GLY A 42 3.56 1.33 4.85
C GLY A 42 4.64 2.25 5.40
N GLY A 43 5.34 2.98 4.52
CA GLY A 43 6.52 3.75 4.94
C GLY A 43 6.24 4.93 5.87
N ALA A 44 5.12 5.66 5.72
CA ALA A 44 4.77 6.72 6.67
C ALA A 44 4.53 6.17 8.08
N THR A 45 3.79 5.06 8.18
CA THR A 45 3.57 4.33 9.44
C THR A 45 4.90 3.84 10.02
N ALA A 46 5.76 3.22 9.21
CA ALA A 46 7.03 2.67 9.68
C ALA A 46 7.95 3.77 10.22
N ALA A 47 8.10 4.88 9.50
CA ALA A 47 8.90 6.03 9.92
C ALA A 47 8.40 6.61 11.26
N LYS A 48 7.08 6.81 11.40
CA LYS A 48 6.45 7.24 12.65
C LYS A 48 6.74 6.30 13.80
N TYR A 49 6.51 5.00 13.60
CA TYR A 49 6.61 4.02 14.67
C TYR A 49 8.04 3.74 15.09
N ILE A 50 9.04 3.79 14.19
CA ILE A 50 10.46 3.73 14.60
C ILE A 50 10.76 4.89 15.55
N ARG A 51 10.41 6.11 15.14
CA ARG A 51 10.67 7.32 15.95
C ARG A 51 9.94 7.31 17.29
N GLN A 52 8.75 6.69 17.35
CA GLN A 52 7.97 6.52 18.57
C GLN A 52 8.53 5.45 19.51
N VAL A 53 9.03 4.34 18.96
CA VAL A 53 9.58 3.24 19.77
C VAL A 53 10.98 3.59 20.29
N ASP A 54 11.84 4.17 19.45
CA ASP A 54 13.19 4.61 19.83
C ASP A 54 13.49 6.01 19.28
N PRO A 55 13.32 7.05 20.12
CA PRO A 55 13.60 8.43 19.74
C PRO A 55 15.06 8.76 19.42
N SER A 56 16.02 7.86 19.69
CA SER A 56 17.45 8.10 19.44
C SER A 56 17.85 7.84 17.98
N ILE A 57 17.05 7.06 17.25
CA ILE A 57 17.28 6.69 15.85
C ILE A 57 17.03 7.88 14.92
N ASP A 58 17.98 8.13 14.02
CA ASP A 58 17.80 9.10 12.94
C ASP A 58 17.02 8.45 11.79
N VAL A 59 15.83 8.99 11.52
CA VAL A 59 14.89 8.45 10.52
C VAL A 59 14.77 9.43 9.36
N THR A 60 15.15 8.98 8.17
CA THR A 60 14.92 9.73 6.92
C THR A 60 13.92 8.98 6.04
N LEU A 61 12.82 9.64 5.71
CA LEU A 61 11.81 9.19 4.74
C LEU A 61 12.08 9.83 3.39
N ILE A 62 12.34 9.03 2.36
CA ILE A 62 12.53 9.46 0.97
C ILE A 62 11.24 9.20 0.19
N GLU A 63 10.60 10.27 -0.28
CA GLU A 63 9.33 10.21 -1.01
C GLU A 63 9.25 11.30 -2.08
N LYS A 64 9.07 10.90 -3.34
CA LYS A 64 9.08 11.83 -4.49
C LYS A 64 7.96 12.88 -4.44
N ASN A 65 6.80 12.54 -3.88
CA ASN A 65 5.63 13.41 -3.89
C ASN A 65 5.57 14.27 -2.62
N ARG A 66 5.20 15.55 -2.76
CA ARG A 66 4.98 16.44 -1.61
C ARG A 66 3.70 16.15 -0.84
N TYR A 67 2.74 15.50 -1.50
CA TYR A 67 1.47 15.12 -0.92
C TYR A 67 1.17 13.66 -1.25
N TYR A 68 0.61 12.95 -0.29
CA TYR A 68 0.04 11.62 -0.50
C TYR A 68 -1.45 11.75 -0.80
N TYR A 69 -1.91 11.15 -1.89
CA TYR A 69 -3.34 10.98 -2.16
C TYR A 69 -3.72 9.53 -1.88
N THR A 70 -4.69 9.30 -1.00
CA THR A 70 -5.11 7.93 -0.68
C THR A 70 -5.86 7.32 -1.85
N CYS A 71 -5.50 6.10 -2.24
CA CYS A 71 -6.30 5.33 -3.19
C CYS A 71 -7.55 4.74 -2.52
N PHE A 72 -7.45 4.39 -1.24
CA PHE A 72 -8.61 4.06 -0.42
C PHE A 72 -9.46 5.32 -0.20
N MET A 73 -10.79 5.17 -0.23
CA MET A 73 -11.78 6.27 -0.28
C MET A 73 -11.75 7.16 -1.53
N SER A 74 -10.89 6.88 -2.53
CA SER A 74 -10.91 7.65 -3.80
C SER A 74 -12.17 7.40 -4.63
N SER A 75 -12.78 6.21 -4.53
CA SER A 75 -14.05 5.91 -5.21
C SER A 75 -15.19 6.84 -4.77
N SER A 76 -15.21 7.28 -3.51
CA SER A 76 -16.21 8.25 -3.05
C SER A 76 -15.99 9.67 -3.62
N VAL A 77 -14.82 9.95 -4.22
CA VAL A 77 -14.64 11.15 -5.07
C VAL A 77 -15.35 10.97 -6.40
N LEU A 78 -15.38 9.76 -6.94
CA LEU A 78 -16.06 9.44 -8.19
C LEU A 78 -17.59 9.51 -8.06
N SER A 79 -18.14 9.19 -6.89
CA SER A 79 -19.57 9.40 -6.62
C SER A 79 -19.95 10.87 -6.38
N GLY A 80 -18.97 11.69 -5.98
CA GLY A 80 -19.18 13.09 -5.57
C GLY A 80 -19.36 13.29 -4.06
N GLU A 81 -19.40 12.20 -3.28
CA GLU A 81 -19.54 12.23 -1.81
C GLU A 81 -18.28 12.77 -1.09
N ARG A 82 -17.13 12.77 -1.76
CA ARG A 82 -15.87 13.34 -1.26
C ARG A 82 -15.25 14.32 -2.25
N LYS A 83 -14.59 15.34 -1.71
CA LYS A 83 -13.67 16.20 -2.47
C LYS A 83 -12.28 15.56 -2.54
N ILE A 84 -11.54 15.79 -3.62
CA ILE A 84 -10.17 15.29 -3.78
C ILE A 84 -9.24 15.72 -2.64
N ASP A 85 -9.40 16.92 -2.11
CA ASP A 85 -8.58 17.42 -1.00
C ASP A 85 -8.81 16.66 0.31
N SER A 86 -9.98 16.01 0.48
CA SER A 86 -10.26 15.20 1.68
C SER A 86 -9.45 13.90 1.74
N ILE A 87 -8.82 13.52 0.62
CA ILE A 87 -7.96 12.36 0.50
C ILE A 87 -6.49 12.74 0.28
N LYS A 88 -6.13 14.02 0.45
CA LYS A 88 -4.79 14.59 0.29
C LYS A 88 -4.14 14.83 1.67
N PHE A 89 -2.92 14.36 1.85
CA PHE A 89 -2.18 14.45 3.11
C PHE A 89 -0.76 15.00 2.88
N SER A 90 -0.33 15.94 3.72
CA SER A 90 1.06 16.40 3.79
C SER A 90 1.87 15.55 4.78
N TYR A 91 3.19 15.71 4.74
CA TYR A 91 4.12 15.01 5.64
C TYR A 91 4.46 15.82 6.91
N ASP A 92 3.79 16.95 7.16
CA ASP A 92 4.15 17.88 8.24
C ASP A 92 4.05 17.26 9.63
N GLY A 93 3.09 16.35 9.85
CA GLY A 93 2.97 15.64 11.12
C GLY A 93 4.14 14.69 11.38
N LEU A 94 4.72 14.09 10.34
CA LEU A 94 5.95 13.29 10.45
C LEU A 94 7.17 14.19 10.71
N ILE A 95 7.27 15.33 10.03
CA ILE A 95 8.34 16.31 10.26
C ILE A 95 8.32 16.82 11.70
N LYS A 96 7.14 17.14 12.25
CA LYS A 96 6.97 17.55 13.66
C LYS A 96 7.40 16.48 14.67
N ARG A 97 7.49 15.22 14.27
CA ARG A 97 8.03 14.12 15.08
C ARG A 97 9.56 13.98 14.97
N GLY A 98 10.22 14.86 14.22
CA GLY A 98 11.66 14.81 14.00
C GLY A 98 12.08 13.74 12.99
N ILE A 99 11.21 13.40 12.04
CA ILE A 99 11.55 12.57 10.87
C ILE A 99 12.00 13.50 9.74
N LYS A 100 13.17 13.24 9.16
CA LYS A 100 13.64 13.99 7.98
C LYS A 100 12.90 13.49 6.74
N VAL A 101 12.14 14.36 6.08
CA VAL A 101 11.43 14.00 4.84
C VAL A 101 12.17 14.60 3.65
N VAL A 102 12.64 13.74 2.75
CA VAL A 102 13.40 14.10 1.55
C VAL A 102 12.49 13.90 0.33
N HIS A 103 12.23 15.00 -0.38
CA HIS A 103 11.35 14.99 -1.55
C HIS A 103 12.08 14.69 -2.85
N HIS A 104 12.61 13.46 -2.95
CA HIS A 104 13.27 12.95 -4.15
C HIS A 104 12.87 11.51 -4.44
N LEU A 105 13.04 11.09 -5.69
CA LEU A 105 12.89 9.70 -6.09
C LEU A 105 14.16 8.92 -5.71
N ALA A 106 14.03 7.85 -4.94
CA ALA A 106 15.10 6.86 -4.80
C ALA A 106 15.25 6.07 -6.12
N VAL A 107 16.47 5.99 -6.64
CA VAL A 107 16.78 5.35 -7.93
C VAL A 107 17.77 4.20 -7.82
N GLY A 108 18.49 4.09 -6.69
CA GLY A 108 19.42 3.01 -6.44
C GLY A 108 19.50 2.65 -4.96
N ILE A 109 19.76 1.37 -4.70
CA ILE A 109 20.07 0.83 -3.38
C ILE A 109 21.30 -0.05 -3.56
N ASP A 110 22.34 0.17 -2.77
CA ASP A 110 23.50 -0.71 -2.69
C ASP A 110 23.46 -1.45 -1.35
N PRO A 111 23.17 -2.77 -1.34
CA PRO A 111 23.10 -3.56 -0.13
C PRO A 111 24.47 -3.83 0.52
N ILE A 112 25.57 -3.68 -0.21
CA ILE A 112 26.94 -3.92 0.27
C ILE A 112 27.46 -2.70 1.01
N THR A 113 27.42 -1.52 0.36
CA THR A 113 27.86 -0.27 0.99
C THR A 113 26.80 0.35 1.89
N LYS A 114 25.58 -0.22 1.89
CA LYS A 114 24.39 0.22 2.64
C LYS A 114 24.03 1.66 2.34
N THR A 115 23.83 1.94 1.06
CA THR A 115 23.47 3.28 0.59
C THR A 115 22.18 3.30 -0.23
N VAL A 116 21.48 4.43 -0.19
CA VAL A 116 20.38 4.77 -1.09
C VAL A 116 20.80 5.98 -1.91
N THR A 117 20.69 5.86 -3.23
CA THR A 117 20.94 6.97 -4.16
C THR A 117 19.62 7.54 -4.66
N THR A 118 19.51 8.86 -4.63
CA THR A 118 18.35 9.59 -5.15
C THR A 118 18.61 10.12 -6.56
N GLN A 119 17.54 10.47 -7.28
CA GLN A 119 17.62 10.90 -8.67
C GLN A 119 18.50 12.16 -8.89
N ASN A 120 18.61 13.02 -7.87
CA ASN A 120 19.47 14.21 -7.89
C ASN A 120 20.93 13.93 -7.48
N GLY A 121 21.28 12.68 -7.22
CA GLY A 121 22.65 12.26 -6.90
C GLY A 121 22.98 12.21 -5.40
N ASP A 122 22.06 12.59 -4.50
CA ASP A 122 22.34 12.48 -3.07
C ASP A 122 22.42 11.01 -2.63
N ILE A 123 23.37 10.73 -1.74
CA ILE A 123 23.65 9.40 -1.18
C ILE A 123 23.33 9.41 0.31
N PHE A 124 22.52 8.44 0.75
CA PHE A 124 22.11 8.26 2.13
C PHE A 124 22.59 6.91 2.65
N TYR A 125 23.39 6.92 3.72
CA TYR A 125 23.85 5.69 4.39
C TYR A 125 22.82 5.21 5.41
N TYR A 126 22.67 3.89 5.54
CA TYR A 126 21.74 3.29 6.48
C TYR A 126 22.37 2.17 7.32
N ASP A 127 21.88 2.00 8.54
CA ASP A 127 22.12 0.77 9.31
C ASP A 127 21.02 -0.26 9.01
N ARG A 128 19.79 0.22 8.80
CA ARG A 128 18.63 -0.56 8.30
C ARG A 128 17.86 0.24 7.27
N LEU A 129 17.30 -0.43 6.27
CA LEU A 129 16.49 0.17 5.21
C LEU A 129 15.09 -0.44 5.20
N ILE A 130 14.05 0.38 5.09
CA ILE A 130 12.67 -0.06 4.84
C ILE A 130 12.25 0.41 3.44
N VAL A 131 11.80 -0.53 2.61
CA VAL A 131 11.35 -0.30 1.23
C VAL A 131 9.85 -0.54 1.15
N SER A 132 9.07 0.53 0.93
CA SER A 132 7.61 0.48 0.77
C SER A 132 7.14 1.23 -0.48
N PRO A 133 7.55 0.78 -1.68
CA PRO A 133 7.35 1.53 -2.92
C PRO A 133 5.95 1.35 -3.53
N GLY A 134 5.08 0.57 -2.88
CA GLY A 134 3.77 0.22 -3.42
C GLY A 134 3.88 -0.70 -4.65
N ILE A 135 3.05 -0.41 -5.64
CA ILE A 135 2.96 -1.15 -6.90
C ILE A 135 3.58 -0.35 -8.06
N ASP A 136 4.03 -1.04 -9.09
CA ASP A 136 4.09 -0.53 -10.46
C ASP A 136 3.15 -1.38 -11.34
N PHE A 137 2.91 -0.93 -12.55
CA PHE A 137 2.05 -1.62 -13.51
C PHE A 137 2.90 -2.39 -14.53
N LYS A 138 2.35 -3.49 -15.05
CA LYS A 138 2.90 -4.23 -16.18
C LYS A 138 2.37 -3.57 -17.46
N TRP A 139 3.06 -2.55 -17.93
CA TRP A 139 2.62 -1.74 -19.09
C TRP A 139 2.61 -2.52 -20.40
N ASP A 140 3.40 -3.60 -20.47
CA ASP A 140 3.60 -4.36 -21.70
C ASP A 140 2.61 -5.53 -21.85
N THR A 141 1.57 -5.60 -21.02
CA THR A 141 0.58 -6.72 -21.04
C THR A 141 -0.70 -6.41 -21.78
N ILE A 142 -0.94 -5.14 -22.15
CA ILE A 142 -2.15 -4.74 -22.87
C ILE A 142 -1.69 -3.86 -24.04
N GLU A 143 -1.92 -4.35 -25.26
CA GLU A 143 -1.58 -3.61 -26.47
C GLU A 143 -2.31 -2.26 -26.49
N GLY A 144 -1.61 -1.21 -26.93
CA GLY A 144 -2.18 0.14 -26.98
C GLY A 144 -2.39 0.83 -25.62
N TYR A 145 -1.94 0.24 -24.50
CA TYR A 145 -2.09 0.85 -23.17
C TYR A 145 -0.77 1.00 -22.41
N ASP A 146 -0.23 2.22 -22.42
CA ASP A 146 1.00 2.58 -21.71
C ASP A 146 0.79 3.73 -20.69
N LYS A 147 1.90 4.23 -20.12
CA LYS A 147 1.89 5.37 -19.18
C LYS A 147 1.34 6.66 -19.79
N THR A 148 1.43 6.83 -21.10
CA THR A 148 0.95 8.02 -21.81
C THR A 148 -0.56 7.94 -21.98
N ILE A 149 -1.06 6.80 -22.49
CA ILE A 149 -2.48 6.52 -22.66
C ILE A 149 -3.21 6.52 -21.31
N ALA A 150 -2.57 6.04 -20.25
CA ALA A 150 -3.09 6.11 -18.88
C ALA A 150 -3.49 7.53 -18.44
N LYS A 151 -2.92 8.60 -19.03
CA LYS A 151 -3.30 9.98 -18.67
C LYS A 151 -4.70 10.36 -19.18
N THR A 152 -5.19 9.72 -20.23
CA THR A 152 -6.48 9.97 -20.87
C THR A 152 -7.47 8.82 -20.71
N ILE A 153 -7.01 7.59 -20.54
CA ILE A 153 -7.81 6.43 -20.14
C ILE A 153 -7.30 6.03 -18.76
N PRO A 154 -7.86 6.57 -17.67
CA PRO A 154 -7.22 6.48 -16.37
C PRO A 154 -7.39 5.09 -15.76
N HIS A 155 -6.33 4.60 -15.09
CA HIS A 155 -6.43 3.48 -14.16
C HIS A 155 -6.95 3.92 -12.79
N ALA A 156 -6.55 5.11 -12.31
CA ALA A 156 -6.86 5.61 -10.98
C ALA A 156 -6.56 4.61 -9.84
N TRP A 157 -5.57 3.74 -10.04
CA TRP A 157 -4.96 2.87 -9.01
C TRP A 157 -3.72 3.48 -8.34
N ASP A 158 -3.33 4.67 -8.84
CA ASP A 158 -2.47 5.67 -8.20
C ASP A 158 -3.29 6.96 -8.18
N SER A 159 -3.68 7.43 -6.99
CA SER A 159 -4.74 8.43 -6.78
C SER A 159 -4.34 9.85 -7.23
N GLY A 160 -5.11 10.87 -6.85
CA GLY A 160 -4.80 12.26 -7.19
C GLY A 160 -5.26 12.62 -8.61
N TYR A 161 -4.33 12.93 -9.51
CA TYR A 161 -4.68 13.42 -10.85
C TYR A 161 -5.48 12.39 -11.66
N GLN A 162 -5.18 11.10 -11.54
CA GLN A 162 -5.93 10.04 -12.20
C GLN A 162 -7.39 9.98 -11.73
N THR A 163 -7.63 10.11 -10.42
CA THR A 163 -8.99 10.16 -9.85
C THR A 163 -9.74 11.40 -10.34
N ILE A 164 -9.06 12.55 -10.41
CA ILE A 164 -9.63 13.78 -10.98
C ILE A 164 -10.00 13.57 -12.45
N THR A 165 -9.11 12.98 -13.26
CA THR A 165 -9.38 12.71 -14.67
C THR A 165 -10.59 11.80 -14.84
N LEU A 166 -10.65 10.69 -14.10
CA LEU A 166 -11.78 9.76 -14.17
C LEU A 166 -13.10 10.44 -13.74
N ARG A 167 -13.08 11.23 -12.66
CA ARG A 167 -14.27 12.00 -12.23
C ARG A 167 -14.74 12.97 -13.31
N LYS A 168 -13.84 13.73 -13.92
CA LYS A 168 -14.18 14.67 -15.00
C LYS A 168 -14.79 13.96 -16.21
N GLN A 169 -14.29 12.79 -16.56
CA GLN A 169 -14.86 11.98 -17.64
C GLN A 169 -16.27 11.50 -17.31
N LEU A 170 -16.50 11.06 -16.07
CA LEU A 170 -17.84 10.69 -15.60
C LEU A 170 -18.80 11.89 -15.57
N GLU A 171 -18.33 13.08 -15.24
CA GLU A 171 -19.15 14.30 -15.28
C GLU A 171 -19.53 14.69 -16.71
N ALA A 172 -18.56 14.64 -17.63
CA ALA A 172 -18.72 15.01 -19.03
C ALA A 172 -19.48 13.97 -19.88
N MET A 173 -19.50 12.70 -19.48
CA MET A 173 -20.23 11.64 -20.17
C MET A 173 -21.72 12.02 -20.35
N LYS A 174 -22.32 11.76 -21.49
CA LYS A 174 -23.76 12.02 -21.69
C LYS A 174 -24.61 10.99 -20.92
N ASP A 175 -25.81 11.37 -20.52
CA ASP A 175 -26.78 10.40 -19.98
C ASP A 175 -27.09 9.35 -21.07
N GLY A 176 -27.08 8.06 -20.70
CA GLY A 176 -27.11 6.95 -21.66
C GLY A 176 -25.72 6.40 -22.03
N GLY A 177 -24.64 7.09 -21.66
CA GLY A 177 -23.28 6.62 -21.92
C GLY A 177 -22.90 5.36 -21.13
N THR A 178 -21.94 4.60 -21.65
CA THR A 178 -21.42 3.38 -21.05
C THR A 178 -20.07 3.62 -20.38
N VAL A 179 -19.87 3.06 -19.20
CA VAL A 179 -18.58 3.02 -18.50
C VAL A 179 -18.05 1.59 -18.48
N ILE A 180 -16.79 1.37 -18.86
CA ILE A 180 -16.09 0.09 -18.68
C ILE A 180 -15.11 0.19 -17.51
N ILE A 181 -15.09 -0.82 -16.64
CA ILE A 181 -14.04 -1.04 -15.64
C ILE A 181 -13.42 -2.41 -15.95
N THR A 182 -12.12 -2.46 -16.22
CA THR A 182 -11.41 -3.73 -16.41
C THR A 182 -10.75 -4.18 -15.12
N VAL A 183 -10.72 -5.49 -14.84
CA VAL A 183 -10.10 -6.06 -13.64
C VAL A 183 -9.03 -7.07 -14.04
N PRO A 184 -7.77 -6.93 -13.58
CA PRO A 184 -6.69 -7.83 -13.96
C PRO A 184 -6.72 -9.13 -13.14
N HIS A 185 -5.94 -10.12 -13.58
CA HIS A 185 -5.67 -11.31 -12.76
C HIS A 185 -5.03 -10.94 -11.41
N LYS A 186 -5.36 -11.72 -10.39
CA LYS A 186 -4.68 -11.64 -9.08
C LYS A 186 -3.20 -12.05 -9.21
N PRO A 187 -2.30 -11.51 -8.35
CA PRO A 187 -2.59 -10.56 -7.27
C PRO A 187 -2.55 -9.09 -7.73
N PHE A 188 -3.44 -8.27 -7.16
CA PHE A 188 -3.44 -6.81 -7.35
C PHE A 188 -3.85 -6.06 -6.06
N ARG A 189 -3.56 -4.76 -6.00
CA ARG A 189 -3.90 -3.88 -4.87
C ARG A 189 -5.41 -3.83 -4.66
N CYS A 190 -5.82 -4.14 -3.42
CA CYS A 190 -7.18 -4.05 -2.90
C CYS A 190 -8.22 -4.77 -3.76
N HIS A 191 -8.28 -6.11 -3.65
CA HIS A 191 -9.20 -6.95 -4.42
C HIS A 191 -10.68 -6.48 -4.51
N PRO A 192 -11.33 -5.96 -3.44
CA PRO A 192 -12.72 -5.49 -3.56
C PRO A 192 -12.87 -4.10 -4.20
N ALA A 193 -11.77 -3.37 -4.45
CA ALA A 193 -11.84 -1.98 -4.89
C ALA A 193 -12.48 -1.74 -6.27
N PRO A 194 -12.30 -2.60 -7.30
CA PRO A 194 -12.98 -2.39 -8.60
C PRO A 194 -14.51 -2.42 -8.46
N PHE A 195 -15.01 -3.32 -7.63
CA PHE A 195 -16.45 -3.51 -7.38
C PHE A 195 -17.02 -2.41 -6.47
N GLY A 196 -16.25 -1.95 -5.49
CA GLY A 196 -16.57 -0.73 -4.73
C GLY A 196 -16.58 0.52 -5.60
N ARG A 197 -15.65 0.62 -6.57
CA ARG A 197 -15.62 1.71 -7.56
C ARG A 197 -16.85 1.68 -8.45
N ALA A 198 -17.21 0.53 -9.02
CA ALA A 198 -18.44 0.37 -9.80
C ALA A 198 -19.68 0.80 -8.99
N SER A 199 -19.73 0.43 -7.72
CA SER A 199 -20.82 0.81 -6.82
C SER A 199 -20.95 2.32 -6.61
N GLU A 200 -19.83 3.01 -6.33
CA GLU A 200 -19.80 4.47 -6.14
C GLU A 200 -20.08 5.22 -7.45
N MET A 201 -19.58 4.71 -8.58
CA MET A 201 -19.90 5.27 -9.90
C MET A 201 -21.38 5.07 -10.23
N ALA A 202 -21.96 3.90 -9.95
CA ALA A 202 -23.38 3.65 -10.13
C ALA A 202 -24.26 4.54 -9.24
N GLN A 203 -23.83 4.85 -8.02
CA GLN A 203 -24.51 5.86 -7.19
C GLN A 203 -24.59 7.22 -7.89
N TYR A 204 -23.50 7.67 -8.49
CA TYR A 204 -23.49 8.91 -9.26
C TYR A 204 -24.38 8.84 -10.50
N LEU A 205 -24.27 7.75 -11.29
CA LEU A 205 -25.10 7.55 -12.49
C LEU A 205 -26.58 7.51 -12.14
N LYS A 206 -26.97 6.77 -11.10
CA LYS A 206 -28.37 6.72 -10.63
C LYS A 206 -28.95 8.11 -10.33
N GLN A 207 -28.14 9.02 -9.81
CA GLN A 207 -28.58 10.38 -9.44
C GLN A 207 -28.56 11.37 -10.60
N HIS A 208 -27.64 11.22 -11.56
CA HIS A 208 -27.36 12.26 -12.56
C HIS A 208 -27.46 11.80 -14.02
N LYS A 209 -27.31 10.49 -14.26
CA LYS A 209 -27.25 9.86 -15.59
C LYS A 209 -27.91 8.46 -15.55
N PRO A 210 -29.20 8.36 -15.21
CA PRO A 210 -29.85 7.08 -14.91
C PRO A 210 -30.04 6.17 -16.14
N LYS A 211 -29.83 6.65 -17.36
CA LYS A 211 -29.87 5.83 -18.58
C LYS A 211 -28.52 5.17 -18.89
N SER A 212 -27.45 5.60 -18.20
CA SER A 212 -26.11 5.06 -18.36
C SER A 212 -25.96 3.70 -17.66
N LYS A 213 -24.91 2.97 -18.03
CA LYS A 213 -24.55 1.70 -17.38
C LYS A 213 -23.06 1.51 -17.19
N ILE A 214 -22.69 0.57 -16.33
CA ILE A 214 -21.32 0.17 -16.03
C ILE A 214 -21.13 -1.30 -16.39
N LEU A 215 -20.14 -1.58 -17.23
CA LEU A 215 -19.69 -2.93 -17.54
C LEU A 215 -18.39 -3.21 -16.78
N ILE A 216 -18.35 -4.31 -16.05
CA ILE A 216 -17.14 -4.80 -15.39
C ILE A 216 -16.64 -6.01 -16.16
N LEU A 217 -15.49 -5.87 -16.81
CA LEU A 217 -14.82 -6.93 -17.56
C LEU A 217 -13.74 -7.52 -16.66
N ASP A 218 -14.00 -8.70 -16.10
CA ASP A 218 -13.18 -9.28 -15.03
C ASP A 218 -12.39 -10.49 -15.51
N ALA A 219 -11.05 -10.41 -15.41
CA ALA A 219 -10.17 -11.55 -15.68
C ALA A 219 -10.23 -12.64 -14.60
N ASN A 220 -11.20 -12.62 -13.69
CA ASN A 220 -11.36 -13.60 -12.62
C ASN A 220 -12.78 -14.18 -12.61
N GLU A 221 -12.90 -15.47 -12.27
CA GLU A 221 -14.21 -16.13 -12.09
C GLU A 221 -14.97 -15.66 -10.85
N LYS A 222 -14.22 -15.23 -9.82
CA LYS A 222 -14.78 -14.84 -8.52
C LYS A 222 -14.01 -13.68 -7.94
N PHE A 223 -14.74 -12.78 -7.30
CA PHE A 223 -14.17 -11.60 -6.66
C PHE A 223 -14.46 -11.50 -5.16
N ALA A 224 -13.72 -10.62 -4.49
CA ALA A 224 -13.80 -10.45 -3.05
C ALA A 224 -15.15 -9.83 -2.66
N GLN A 225 -15.82 -10.44 -1.66
CA GLN A 225 -17.15 -10.00 -1.18
C GLN A 225 -18.28 -10.09 -2.23
N GLN A 226 -18.12 -10.93 -3.27
CA GLN A 226 -19.04 -11.01 -4.40
C GLN A 226 -20.52 -11.12 -4.03
N LYS A 227 -20.88 -12.03 -3.12
CA LYS A 227 -22.28 -12.21 -2.70
C LYS A 227 -22.87 -10.93 -2.07
N LEU A 228 -22.07 -10.21 -1.27
CA LEU A 228 -22.47 -8.97 -0.61
C LEU A 228 -22.63 -7.82 -1.61
N PHE A 229 -21.72 -7.70 -2.58
CA PHE A 229 -21.83 -6.73 -3.66
C PHE A 229 -23.06 -7.00 -4.53
N ILE A 230 -23.27 -8.23 -5.00
CA ILE A 230 -24.44 -8.58 -5.80
C ILE A 230 -25.75 -8.32 -5.03
N GLN A 231 -25.81 -8.62 -3.73
CA GLN A 231 -26.96 -8.27 -2.90
C GLN A 231 -27.20 -6.74 -2.87
N GLY A 232 -26.14 -5.97 -2.67
CA GLY A 232 -26.19 -4.51 -2.70
C GLY A 232 -26.64 -3.97 -4.06
N TRP A 233 -26.09 -4.48 -5.16
CA TRP A 233 -26.43 -4.04 -6.51
C TRP A 233 -27.85 -4.41 -6.92
N LYS A 234 -28.35 -5.59 -6.53
CA LYS A 234 -29.76 -5.95 -6.70
C LYS A 234 -30.69 -4.94 -6.02
N LYS A 235 -30.35 -4.58 -4.77
CA LYS A 235 -31.15 -3.65 -3.98
C LYS A 235 -31.08 -2.20 -4.47
N LEU A 236 -29.89 -1.74 -4.87
CA LEU A 236 -29.62 -0.32 -5.11
C LEU A 236 -29.67 0.06 -6.59
N TYR A 237 -29.34 -0.87 -7.49
CA TYR A 237 -28.97 -0.60 -8.88
C TYR A 237 -29.63 -1.56 -9.89
N GLY A 238 -30.63 -2.33 -9.47
CA GLY A 238 -31.41 -3.18 -10.38
C GLY A 238 -30.65 -4.37 -10.96
N TYR A 239 -29.57 -4.83 -10.32
CA TYR A 239 -28.70 -5.88 -10.86
C TYR A 239 -29.46 -7.14 -11.28
N GLY A 240 -29.23 -7.60 -12.52
CA GLY A 240 -29.90 -8.76 -13.09
C GLY A 240 -31.32 -8.50 -13.59
N THR A 241 -31.67 -7.24 -13.85
CA THR A 241 -32.93 -6.84 -14.50
C THR A 241 -32.62 -5.97 -15.73
N ASP A 242 -33.63 -5.70 -16.56
CA ASP A 242 -33.47 -4.86 -17.76
C ASP A 242 -33.02 -3.41 -17.46
N ASN A 243 -33.18 -2.95 -16.21
CA ASN A 243 -32.76 -1.62 -15.77
C ASN A 243 -31.46 -1.66 -14.92
N SER A 244 -30.62 -2.66 -15.13
CA SER A 244 -29.37 -2.80 -14.38
C SER A 244 -28.37 -1.69 -14.72
N LEU A 245 -27.91 -0.95 -13.69
CA LEU A 245 -26.83 0.03 -13.88
C LEU A 245 -25.44 -0.62 -13.86
N ILE A 246 -25.32 -1.86 -13.39
CA ILE A 246 -24.05 -2.60 -13.29
C ILE A 246 -24.23 -3.97 -13.94
N GLU A 247 -23.38 -4.29 -14.90
CA GLU A 247 -23.23 -5.61 -15.50
C GLU A 247 -21.82 -6.11 -15.14
N TRP A 248 -21.71 -7.34 -14.65
CA TRP A 248 -20.42 -7.97 -14.34
C TRP A 248 -20.27 -9.24 -15.15
N TYR A 249 -19.17 -9.28 -15.91
CA TYR A 249 -18.79 -10.38 -16.78
C TYR A 249 -17.56 -11.06 -16.17
N PRO A 250 -17.68 -12.29 -15.63
CA PRO A 250 -16.54 -13.08 -15.18
C PRO A 250 -15.69 -13.55 -16.37
N PHE A 251 -14.50 -14.08 -16.08
CA PHE A 251 -13.56 -14.55 -17.10
C PHE A 251 -14.22 -15.50 -18.13
N SER A 252 -14.99 -16.48 -17.66
CA SER A 252 -15.68 -17.48 -18.50
C SER A 252 -16.89 -16.97 -19.30
N ASP A 253 -17.35 -15.75 -19.06
CA ASP A 253 -18.57 -15.19 -19.67
C ASP A 253 -18.32 -13.74 -20.09
N GLY A 254 -17.51 -13.55 -21.14
CA GLY A 254 -17.25 -12.25 -21.77
C GLY A 254 -16.35 -11.28 -20.98
N GLY A 255 -15.96 -11.61 -19.75
CA GLY A 255 -15.05 -10.78 -18.96
C GLY A 255 -13.60 -10.86 -19.44
N GLY A 256 -13.16 -12.09 -19.72
CA GLY A 256 -11.88 -12.49 -20.32
C GLY A 256 -10.63 -11.73 -19.85
N GLU A 257 -9.55 -11.90 -20.61
CA GLU A 257 -8.34 -11.07 -20.44
C GLU A 257 -8.41 -9.90 -21.43
N VAL A 258 -8.23 -8.68 -20.93
CA VAL A 258 -8.13 -7.51 -21.81
C VAL A 258 -6.79 -7.52 -22.52
N VAL A 259 -6.80 -7.66 -23.84
CA VAL A 259 -5.59 -7.80 -24.66
C VAL A 259 -5.20 -6.51 -25.36
N GLN A 260 -6.15 -5.63 -25.67
CA GLN A 260 -5.89 -4.37 -26.37
C GLN A 260 -6.82 -3.23 -25.91
N VAL A 261 -6.28 -2.00 -25.93
CA VAL A 261 -7.03 -0.74 -25.80
C VAL A 261 -6.84 0.09 -27.06
N ASP A 262 -7.93 0.40 -27.76
CA ASP A 262 -7.93 1.45 -28.77
C ASP A 262 -8.36 2.76 -28.13
N ALA A 263 -7.39 3.65 -27.89
CA ALA A 263 -7.64 4.93 -27.27
C ALA A 263 -8.34 5.95 -28.18
N LYS A 264 -8.25 5.79 -29.50
CA LYS A 264 -8.90 6.68 -30.48
C LYS A 264 -10.38 6.37 -30.58
N GLU A 265 -10.69 5.09 -30.75
CA GLU A 265 -12.08 4.59 -30.86
C GLU A 265 -12.75 4.39 -29.50
N ARG A 266 -11.99 4.52 -28.40
CA ARG A 266 -12.44 4.22 -27.03
C ARG A 266 -13.07 2.82 -26.95
N ALA A 267 -12.27 1.83 -27.35
CA ALA A 267 -12.65 0.43 -27.33
C ALA A 267 -11.68 -0.41 -26.50
N ILE A 268 -12.22 -1.47 -25.90
CA ILE A 268 -11.49 -2.53 -25.21
C ILE A 268 -11.72 -3.84 -25.96
N TYR A 269 -10.65 -4.61 -26.17
CA TYR A 269 -10.71 -5.94 -26.77
C TYR A 269 -10.41 -6.99 -25.71
N VAL A 270 -11.25 -8.02 -25.66
CA VAL A 270 -11.21 -9.07 -24.64
C VAL A 270 -11.02 -10.44 -25.28
N GLY A 271 -10.15 -11.25 -24.68
CA GLY A 271 -9.98 -12.65 -25.01
C GLY A 271 -9.26 -12.90 -26.34
N PRO A 272 -9.07 -14.19 -26.69
CA PRO A 272 -8.29 -14.59 -27.86
C PRO A 272 -9.00 -14.30 -29.20
N PHE A 273 -10.31 -14.05 -29.17
CA PHE A 273 -11.11 -13.69 -30.34
C PHE A 273 -11.36 -12.18 -30.45
N GLU A 274 -10.77 -11.39 -29.55
CA GLU A 274 -10.80 -9.92 -29.56
C GLU A 274 -12.23 -9.35 -29.58
N ASP A 275 -13.08 -9.84 -28.67
CA ASP A 275 -14.44 -9.30 -28.52
C ASP A 275 -14.35 -7.81 -28.16
N GLN A 276 -14.93 -6.96 -29.03
CA GLN A 276 -14.82 -5.50 -28.93
C GLN A 276 -15.93 -4.91 -28.07
N HIS A 277 -15.54 -4.10 -27.08
CA HIS A 277 -16.45 -3.33 -26.23
C HIS A 277 -16.13 -1.84 -26.32
N GLN A 278 -17.06 -1.04 -26.84
CA GLN A 278 -16.94 0.43 -26.88
C GLN A 278 -17.55 1.08 -25.63
N ALA A 279 -16.95 2.18 -25.16
CA ALA A 279 -17.49 2.92 -24.02
C ALA A 279 -17.12 4.41 -24.02
N ASP A 280 -18.03 5.22 -23.49
CA ASP A 280 -17.82 6.66 -23.29
C ASP A 280 -16.76 6.95 -22.21
N VAL A 281 -16.65 6.10 -21.18
CA VAL A 281 -15.63 6.19 -20.14
C VAL A 281 -14.99 4.83 -19.95
N ILE A 282 -13.66 4.76 -19.99
CA ILE A 282 -12.91 3.53 -19.81
C ILE A 282 -11.99 3.70 -18.61
N ASN A 283 -12.08 2.77 -17.66
CA ASN A 283 -11.18 2.64 -16.53
C ASN A 283 -10.42 1.30 -16.63
N VAL A 284 -9.19 1.35 -17.18
CA VAL A 284 -8.34 0.16 -17.32
C VAL A 284 -7.49 -0.01 -16.08
N ILE A 285 -7.61 -1.14 -15.38
CA ILE A 285 -6.74 -1.47 -14.24
C ILE A 285 -5.70 -2.49 -14.73
N PRO A 286 -4.43 -2.11 -14.98
CA PRO A 286 -3.44 -3.05 -15.48
C PRO A 286 -3.02 -4.06 -14.42
N ALA A 287 -2.45 -5.17 -14.88
CA ALA A 287 -1.74 -6.10 -14.02
C ALA A 287 -0.59 -5.38 -13.28
N GLN A 288 -0.28 -5.85 -12.08
CA GLN A 288 0.57 -5.12 -11.13
C GLN A 288 1.80 -5.95 -10.75
N LYS A 289 2.83 -5.25 -10.30
CA LYS A 289 4.08 -5.78 -9.76
C LYS A 289 4.60 -4.87 -8.64
N ALA A 290 5.67 -5.25 -7.95
CA ALA A 290 6.30 -4.37 -6.96
C ALA A 290 6.78 -3.05 -7.61
N GLY A 291 6.84 -1.96 -6.82
CA GLY A 291 7.34 -0.67 -7.32
C GLY A 291 8.77 -0.76 -7.88
N LYS A 292 9.08 0.02 -8.93
CA LYS A 292 10.33 -0.05 -9.72
C LYS A 292 11.62 -0.19 -8.92
N ILE A 293 11.77 0.56 -7.82
CA ILE A 293 13.00 0.52 -7.00
C ILE A 293 13.26 -0.87 -6.40
N ALA A 294 12.23 -1.68 -6.15
CA ALA A 294 12.40 -3.06 -5.68
C ALA A 294 13.02 -3.96 -6.75
N PHE A 295 12.70 -3.73 -8.04
CA PHE A 295 13.36 -4.44 -9.15
C PHE A 295 14.80 -3.99 -9.31
N THR A 296 15.05 -2.68 -9.29
CA THR A 296 16.41 -2.12 -9.44
C THR A 296 17.34 -2.55 -8.31
N ALA A 297 16.80 -2.81 -7.12
CA ALA A 297 17.55 -3.22 -5.93
C ALA A 297 17.59 -4.74 -5.70
N ASP A 298 17.20 -5.54 -6.70
CA ASP A 298 17.23 -7.01 -6.62
C ASP A 298 16.42 -7.61 -5.44
N LEU A 299 15.32 -6.95 -5.07
CA LEU A 299 14.46 -7.35 -3.94
C LEU A 299 13.31 -8.27 -4.35
N VAL A 300 13.07 -8.45 -5.64
CA VAL A 300 11.95 -9.22 -6.19
C VAL A 300 12.35 -10.65 -6.55
N ASP A 301 11.41 -11.58 -6.47
CA ASP A 301 11.52 -12.92 -7.05
C ASP A 301 10.84 -13.01 -8.43
N GLU A 302 10.79 -14.21 -9.00
CA GLU A 302 10.19 -14.50 -10.31
C GLU A 302 8.71 -14.12 -10.41
N THR A 303 8.01 -13.98 -9.28
CA THR A 303 6.61 -13.55 -9.26
C THR A 303 6.47 -12.03 -9.48
N GLY A 304 7.58 -11.28 -9.43
CA GLY A 304 7.62 -9.82 -9.50
C GLY A 304 7.26 -9.13 -8.18
N TRP A 305 7.34 -9.86 -7.06
CA TRP A 305 7.09 -9.36 -5.70
C TRP A 305 8.24 -9.72 -4.77
N CYS A 306 8.31 -9.10 -3.59
CA CYS A 306 9.48 -9.22 -2.72
C CYS A 306 9.30 -10.32 -1.66
N PRO A 307 10.09 -11.41 -1.68
CA PRO A 307 10.06 -12.41 -0.63
C PRO A 307 10.67 -11.88 0.67
N VAL A 308 9.95 -12.04 1.78
CA VAL A 308 10.35 -11.51 3.09
C VAL A 308 10.27 -12.56 4.19
N ASN A 309 11.07 -12.40 5.24
CA ASN A 309 10.88 -13.05 6.52
C ASN A 309 9.59 -12.50 7.15
N GLN A 310 8.57 -13.34 7.32
CA GLN A 310 7.26 -12.86 7.77
C GLN A 310 7.19 -12.56 9.28
N LYS A 311 8.27 -12.74 10.04
CA LYS A 311 8.41 -12.26 11.44
C LYS A 311 8.88 -10.79 11.49
N THR A 312 9.80 -10.41 10.59
CA THR A 312 10.53 -9.12 10.66
C THR A 312 10.36 -8.22 9.43
N PHE A 313 9.79 -8.76 8.35
CA PHE A 313 9.76 -8.18 7.00
C PHE A 313 11.13 -7.95 6.38
N GLU A 314 12.21 -8.50 6.94
CA GLU A 314 13.53 -8.48 6.31
C GLU A 314 13.48 -9.24 4.98
N SER A 315 14.09 -8.68 3.95
CA SER A 315 14.19 -9.27 2.63
C SER A 315 14.93 -10.61 2.70
N LYS A 316 14.42 -11.62 1.99
CA LYS A 316 15.14 -12.89 1.82
C LYS A 316 16.31 -12.78 0.84
N ARG A 317 16.42 -11.66 0.11
CA ARG A 317 17.46 -11.38 -0.89
C ARG A 317 18.66 -10.67 -0.28
N HIS A 318 18.40 -9.69 0.58
CA HIS A 318 19.43 -8.81 1.14
C HIS A 318 19.19 -8.54 2.62
N LYS A 319 20.22 -8.79 3.43
CA LYS A 319 20.22 -8.50 4.87
C LYS A 319 20.08 -7.00 5.12
N ASP A 320 19.49 -6.64 6.25
CA ASP A 320 19.33 -5.26 6.73
C ASP A 320 18.39 -4.38 5.89
N ILE A 321 17.77 -4.95 4.85
CA ILE A 321 16.72 -4.35 4.04
C ILE A 321 15.40 -5.03 4.35
N HIS A 322 14.35 -4.27 4.64
CA HIS A 322 13.02 -4.76 4.92
C HIS A 322 12.04 -4.28 3.85
N VAL A 323 11.08 -5.12 3.46
CA VAL A 323 10.08 -4.76 2.44
C VAL A 323 8.67 -4.93 3.00
N ILE A 324 7.84 -3.88 2.91
CA ILE A 324 6.49 -3.84 3.49
C ILE A 324 5.46 -3.24 2.54
N GLY A 325 4.18 -3.47 2.83
CA GLY A 325 3.05 -3.00 2.04
C GLY A 325 2.85 -3.83 0.78
N ASP A 326 2.32 -3.21 -0.27
CA ASP A 326 1.95 -3.95 -1.48
C ASP A 326 3.13 -4.65 -2.17
N ALA A 327 4.38 -4.22 -1.96
CA ALA A 327 5.54 -4.82 -2.63
C ALA A 327 5.93 -6.21 -2.08
N CYS A 328 5.58 -6.53 -0.83
CA CYS A 328 6.04 -7.74 -0.16
C CYS A 328 5.14 -8.96 -0.38
N ILE A 329 5.68 -10.16 -0.17
CA ILE A 329 4.95 -11.42 -0.14
C ILE A 329 4.56 -11.75 1.31
N ALA A 330 3.41 -11.22 1.72
CA ALA A 330 2.83 -11.41 3.06
C ALA A 330 1.55 -12.26 3.03
N SER A 331 1.40 -13.13 2.02
CA SER A 331 0.25 -14.04 1.93
C SER A 331 0.09 -14.80 3.26
N PRO A 332 -1.14 -14.87 3.82
CA PRO A 332 -2.42 -14.55 3.17
C PRO A 332 -2.96 -13.13 3.39
N MET A 333 -2.16 -12.19 3.89
CA MET A 333 -2.59 -10.80 4.03
C MET A 333 -2.87 -10.16 2.66
N ALA A 334 -3.95 -9.40 2.57
CA ALA A 334 -4.30 -8.66 1.36
C ALA A 334 -3.33 -7.50 1.10
N ARG A 335 -3.16 -7.11 -0.19
CA ARG A 335 -2.47 -5.87 -0.59
C ARG A 335 -3.37 -4.66 -0.32
N SER A 336 -3.39 -4.16 0.91
CA SER A 336 -4.28 -3.09 1.38
C SER A 336 -3.55 -2.07 2.25
N ALA A 337 -4.14 -0.88 2.44
CA ALA A 337 -3.60 0.12 3.35
C ALA A 337 -3.58 -0.36 4.82
N TYR A 338 -4.58 -1.13 5.25
CA TYR A 338 -4.62 -1.70 6.60
C TYR A 338 -3.48 -2.70 6.79
N ALA A 339 -3.32 -3.63 5.85
CA ALA A 339 -2.23 -4.59 5.88
C ALA A 339 -0.87 -3.88 5.88
N ALA A 340 -0.67 -2.88 5.01
CA ALA A 340 0.57 -2.10 4.97
C ALA A 340 0.86 -1.40 6.31
N ASN A 341 -0.14 -0.77 6.95
CA ASN A 341 -0.01 -0.17 8.28
C ASN A 341 0.32 -1.21 9.36
N SER A 342 -0.35 -2.37 9.35
CA SER A 342 -0.08 -3.45 10.32
C SER A 342 1.34 -4.02 10.16
N GLN A 343 1.76 -4.26 8.92
CA GLN A 343 3.11 -4.74 8.59
C GLN A 343 4.17 -3.71 8.99
N ALA A 344 3.91 -2.42 8.75
CA ALA A 344 4.81 -1.33 9.12
C ALA A 344 5.07 -1.25 10.62
N LYS A 345 4.05 -1.45 11.47
CA LYS A 345 4.20 -1.45 12.93
C LYS A 345 5.10 -2.60 13.40
N VAL A 346 4.87 -3.79 12.84
CA VAL A 346 5.71 -4.96 13.11
C VAL A 346 7.15 -4.73 12.63
N CYS A 347 7.32 -4.29 11.39
CA CYS A 347 8.63 -4.00 10.80
C CYS A 347 9.40 -2.91 11.58
N ALA A 348 8.72 -1.86 12.05
CA ALA A 348 9.33 -0.83 12.89
C ALA A 348 9.91 -1.42 14.17
N VAL A 349 9.16 -2.26 14.89
CA VAL A 349 9.65 -2.95 16.09
C VAL A 349 10.81 -3.89 15.74
N ALA A 350 10.71 -4.62 14.62
CA ALA A 350 11.77 -5.51 14.14
C ALA A 350 13.09 -4.77 13.93
N VAL A 351 13.02 -3.64 13.22
CA VAL A 351 14.17 -2.78 12.91
C VAL A 351 14.80 -2.23 14.19
N VAL A 352 14.00 -1.73 15.12
CA VAL A 352 14.50 -1.22 16.40
C VAL A 352 15.19 -2.32 17.20
N LYS A 353 14.55 -3.49 17.35
CA LYS A 353 15.14 -4.62 18.09
C LYS A 353 16.44 -5.11 17.44
N ALA A 354 16.48 -5.20 16.12
CA ALA A 354 17.68 -5.58 15.38
C ALA A 354 18.82 -4.56 15.53
N LEU A 355 18.53 -3.27 15.70
CA LEU A 355 19.52 -2.23 15.98
C LEU A 355 20.04 -2.26 17.42
N GLN A 356 19.22 -2.75 18.35
CA GLN A 356 19.56 -2.95 19.77
C GLN A 356 20.27 -4.29 20.04
N GLY A 357 20.35 -5.18 19.03
CA GLY A 357 20.89 -6.52 19.20
C GLY A 357 19.95 -7.47 19.95
N GLU A 358 18.65 -7.15 19.99
CA GLU A 358 17.64 -7.92 20.68
C GLU A 358 16.81 -8.76 19.71
N GLU A 359 16.27 -9.88 20.19
CA GLU A 359 15.35 -10.69 19.41
C GLU A 359 13.98 -10.03 19.31
N MET A 360 13.36 -10.13 18.13
CA MET A 360 11.96 -9.74 17.96
C MET A 360 11.01 -10.76 18.62
N GLY A 361 10.04 -10.26 19.37
CA GLY A 361 8.93 -11.06 19.89
C GLY A 361 7.95 -11.55 18.81
N THR A 362 6.92 -12.27 19.22
CA THR A 362 5.90 -12.82 18.30
C THR A 362 4.98 -11.72 17.77
N PRO A 363 4.87 -11.52 16.45
CA PRO A 363 4.03 -10.49 15.88
C PRO A 363 2.56 -10.92 15.75
N SER A 364 1.68 -9.92 15.69
CA SER A 364 0.26 -10.08 15.34
C SER A 364 -0.10 -9.09 14.24
N TYR A 365 -1.04 -9.47 13.37
CA TYR A 365 -1.46 -8.65 12.25
C TYR A 365 -2.96 -8.57 12.13
N LEU A 366 -3.43 -7.47 11.53
CA LEU A 366 -4.85 -7.26 11.25
C LEU A 366 -5.04 -6.63 9.88
N ASN A 367 -6.12 -7.01 9.21
CA ASN A 367 -6.60 -6.35 8.01
C ASN A 367 -8.12 -6.14 8.09
N ALA A 368 -8.58 -4.96 7.70
CA ALA A 368 -9.97 -4.72 7.37
C ALA A 368 -10.06 -3.93 6.05
N CYS A 369 -10.95 -4.35 5.16
CA CYS A 369 -11.31 -3.62 3.95
C CYS A 369 -12.81 -3.34 3.96
N TYR A 370 -13.16 -2.05 4.06
CA TYR A 370 -14.52 -1.58 3.91
C TYR A 370 -14.81 -1.22 2.45
N SER A 371 -16.01 -1.52 1.99
CA SER A 371 -16.55 -1.10 0.69
C SER A 371 -17.86 -0.38 0.91
N ILE A 372 -18.01 0.81 0.34
CA ILE A 372 -19.28 1.54 0.27
C ILE A 372 -19.96 1.10 -1.02
N VAL A 373 -21.11 0.43 -0.91
CA VAL A 373 -21.90 -0.03 -2.07
C VAL A 373 -22.88 1.06 -2.50
N GLY A 374 -23.33 1.90 -1.57
CA GLY A 374 -24.08 3.09 -1.88
C GLY A 374 -24.46 3.86 -0.62
N LYS A 375 -25.32 4.87 -0.76
CA LYS A 375 -25.85 5.65 0.36
C LYS A 375 -26.44 4.73 1.43
N ASP A 376 -25.97 4.91 2.67
CA ASP A 376 -26.34 4.10 3.84
C ASP A 376 -26.12 2.58 3.66
N TYR A 377 -25.19 2.17 2.78
CA TYR A 377 -24.90 0.75 2.53
C TYR A 377 -23.39 0.49 2.45
N GLY A 378 -22.80 0.09 3.57
CA GLY A 378 -21.44 -0.42 3.67
C GLY A 378 -21.38 -1.93 3.88
N ILE A 379 -20.28 -2.53 3.45
CA ILE A 379 -19.90 -3.92 3.70
C ILE A 379 -18.41 -3.98 4.05
N SER A 380 -17.97 -5.07 4.65
CA SER A 380 -16.60 -5.22 5.09
C SER A 380 -16.11 -6.67 5.03
N VAL A 381 -14.79 -6.79 4.96
CA VAL A 381 -14.06 -8.02 5.24
C VAL A 381 -12.97 -7.70 6.27
N ALA A 382 -12.90 -8.49 7.33
CA ALA A 382 -11.90 -8.36 8.38
C ALA A 382 -11.15 -9.67 8.59
N ALA A 383 -9.93 -9.58 9.11
CA ALA A 383 -9.05 -10.71 9.31
C ALA A 383 -8.04 -10.42 10.42
N VAL A 384 -7.87 -11.38 11.33
CA VAL A 384 -6.76 -11.36 12.29
C VAL A 384 -5.79 -12.48 11.91
N TYR A 385 -4.50 -12.16 11.97
CA TYR A 385 -3.44 -13.10 11.64
C TYR A 385 -2.43 -13.22 12.78
N ARG A 386 -1.82 -14.39 12.85
CA ARG A 386 -0.68 -14.68 13.73
C ARG A 386 0.44 -15.32 12.93
N LEU A 387 1.65 -15.25 13.48
CA LEU A 387 2.76 -16.05 12.98
C LEU A 387 2.65 -17.48 13.53
N GLU A 388 2.70 -18.47 12.65
CA GLU A 388 2.84 -19.89 12.99
C GLU A 388 4.07 -20.44 12.26
N GLY A 389 5.12 -20.79 13.01
CA GLY A 389 6.43 -21.07 12.43
C GLY A 389 7.00 -19.83 11.76
N ASP A 390 7.31 -19.91 10.46
CA ASP A 390 7.84 -18.81 9.64
C ASP A 390 6.77 -18.17 8.73
N LYS A 391 5.48 -18.55 8.90
CA LYS A 391 4.38 -18.11 8.04
C LYS A 391 3.26 -17.43 8.82
N ILE A 392 2.74 -16.35 8.25
CA ILE A 392 1.51 -15.69 8.67
C ILE A 392 0.35 -16.59 8.29
N LYS A 393 -0.57 -16.82 9.22
CA LYS A 393 -1.81 -17.55 8.99
C LYS A 393 -3.00 -16.84 9.58
N TRP A 394 -4.16 -17.10 8.98
CA TRP A 394 -5.45 -16.68 9.52
C TRP A 394 -5.67 -17.31 10.91
N ILE A 395 -6.22 -16.54 11.84
CA ILE A 395 -6.77 -17.11 13.06
C ILE A 395 -8.19 -17.59 12.75
N ARG A 396 -8.43 -18.90 12.80
CA ARG A 396 -9.76 -19.49 12.54
C ARG A 396 -10.79 -18.87 13.49
N GLY A 397 -11.89 -18.38 12.93
CA GLY A 397 -12.98 -17.74 13.68
C GLY A 397 -12.77 -16.25 14.01
N ALA A 398 -11.62 -15.65 13.66
CA ALA A 398 -11.36 -14.24 13.88
C ALA A 398 -11.44 -13.43 12.57
N GLY A 399 -12.48 -12.60 12.43
CA GLY A 399 -12.77 -11.84 11.23
C GLY A 399 -13.90 -12.45 10.41
N GLY A 400 -13.87 -12.29 9.10
CA GLY A 400 -14.89 -12.74 8.16
C GLY A 400 -15.47 -11.63 7.31
N LEU A 401 -16.49 -11.98 6.53
CA LEU A 401 -17.30 -11.05 5.75
C LEU A 401 -18.46 -10.53 6.61
N SER A 402 -18.99 -9.35 6.27
CA SER A 402 -20.29 -8.93 6.80
C SER A 402 -21.35 -10.03 6.60
N PRO A 403 -22.25 -10.26 7.57
CA PRO A 403 -23.32 -11.25 7.40
C PRO A 403 -24.21 -10.90 6.21
N MET A 404 -24.66 -11.89 5.44
CA MET A 404 -25.53 -11.68 4.27
C MET A 404 -26.93 -11.19 4.67
N ASP A 405 -27.40 -11.59 5.84
CA ASP A 405 -28.70 -11.28 6.43
C ASP A 405 -28.68 -10.03 7.34
N ALA A 406 -27.58 -9.27 7.33
CA ALA A 406 -27.46 -8.08 8.16
C ALA A 406 -28.56 -7.05 7.84
N SER A 407 -29.11 -6.42 8.89
CA SER A 407 -30.16 -5.41 8.75
C SER A 407 -29.68 -4.15 8.02
N ALA A 408 -30.63 -3.36 7.50
CA ALA A 408 -30.32 -2.06 6.88
C ALA A 408 -29.51 -1.13 7.81
N GLU A 409 -29.82 -1.16 9.11
CA GLU A 409 -29.09 -0.37 10.11
C GLU A 409 -27.65 -0.86 10.31
N VAL A 410 -27.38 -2.16 10.15
CA VAL A 410 -25.99 -2.67 10.16
C VAL A 410 -25.25 -2.18 8.92
N ARG A 411 -25.85 -2.28 7.73
CA ARG A 411 -25.23 -1.76 6.47
C ARG A 411 -24.91 -0.28 6.57
N LYS A 412 -25.83 0.51 7.13
CA LYS A 412 -25.64 1.94 7.36
C LYS A 412 -24.49 2.21 8.33
N ARG A 413 -24.43 1.49 9.45
CA ARG A 413 -23.30 1.60 10.41
C ARG A 413 -21.97 1.20 9.80
N GLU A 414 -21.91 0.16 8.96
CA GLU A 414 -20.67 -0.25 8.28
C GLU A 414 -20.13 0.85 7.36
N MET A 415 -21.00 1.60 6.68
CA MET A 415 -20.60 2.77 5.90
C MET A 415 -19.96 3.84 6.81
N TYR A 416 -20.61 4.17 7.94
CA TYR A 416 -20.04 5.12 8.90
C TYR A 416 -18.71 4.65 9.50
N TYR A 417 -18.59 3.34 9.80
CA TYR A 417 -17.33 2.75 10.25
C TYR A 417 -16.25 2.83 9.18
N ALA A 418 -16.58 2.74 7.90
CA ALA A 418 -15.62 2.97 6.83
C ALA A 418 -15.06 4.41 6.87
N HIS A 419 -15.91 5.43 7.06
CA HIS A 419 -15.45 6.82 7.22
C HIS A 419 -14.61 7.02 8.48
N SER A 420 -15.00 6.41 9.60
CA SER A 420 -14.24 6.44 10.86
C SER A 420 -12.88 5.76 10.71
N TRP A 421 -12.84 4.58 10.08
CA TRP A 421 -11.60 3.87 9.74
C TRP A 421 -10.68 4.76 8.92
N PHE A 422 -11.20 5.39 7.86
CA PHE A 422 -10.41 6.28 7.00
C PHE A 422 -9.78 7.43 7.79
N LYS A 423 -10.56 8.12 8.64
CA LYS A 423 -10.06 9.20 9.49
C LYS A 423 -8.97 8.71 10.44
N ASN A 424 -9.20 7.56 11.09
CA ASN A 424 -8.29 7.03 12.11
C ASN A 424 -6.98 6.50 11.50
N ILE A 425 -7.04 5.75 10.40
CA ILE A 425 -5.84 5.18 9.79
C ILE A 425 -4.95 6.27 9.16
N THR A 426 -5.55 7.30 8.54
CA THR A 426 -4.79 8.41 7.96
C THR A 426 -4.18 9.30 9.03
N TYR A 427 -4.89 9.52 10.14
CA TYR A 427 -4.31 10.17 11.32
C TYR A 427 -3.13 9.36 11.86
N ASP A 428 -3.29 8.04 12.03
CA ASP A 428 -2.23 7.16 12.51
C ASP A 428 -1.00 7.15 11.57
N MET A 429 -1.20 7.28 10.27
CA MET A 429 -0.10 7.29 9.28
C MET A 429 0.70 8.58 9.29
N PHE A 430 0.04 9.75 9.36
CA PHE A 430 0.67 11.04 9.04
C PHE A 430 0.79 12.00 10.23
N ARG A 431 0.19 11.70 11.37
CA ARG A 431 0.20 12.54 12.59
C ARG A 431 0.58 11.72 13.81
#